data_AF-A0AAW0R0J7-F1
#
_entry.id   AF-A0AAW0R0J7-F1
#
_cell.length_a   1.000
_cell.length_b   1.000
_cell.length_c   1.000
_cell.angle_alpha   90.00
_cell.angle_beta   90.00
_cell.angle_gamma   90.00
#
_symmetry.space_group_name_H-M   'P 1'
#
loop_
_entity.id
_entity.type
_entity.pdbx_description
1 polymer ?
#
loop_
_entity_poly.entity_id
_entity_poly.type
_entity_poly.pdbx_seq_one_letter_code
_entity_poly.pdbx_strand_id
1 'polypeptide(L)'
;MANLPSQHPNLAVHLADRARTPLISSARSQQQAQALSTLTHSALLAHESAMRLGLGNPQRIIVEHSSNGPFLFQSFIETAAAQQDSFQSMSAQVKMNPDGTSKIEQSAETPIDGGIDEAPMLLSTVIAPASESALEAKRAGVRLERIGKVIQSSWTGSDSG
;
A
#
# COMPACT_ATOMS: atom_id res chain seq x y z
N MET A 1 -19.28 7.19 -6.15
CA MET A 1 -18.34 6.27 -5.47
C MET A 1 -19.14 5.20 -4.74
N ALA A 2 -18.87 3.91 -4.96
CA ALA A 2 -19.61 2.83 -4.32
C ALA A 2 -19.22 2.70 -2.83
N ASN A 3 -20.21 2.61 -1.93
CA ASN A 3 -19.99 2.39 -0.50
C ASN A 3 -19.51 0.94 -0.26
N LEU A 4 -18.18 0.73 -0.28
CA LEU A 4 -17.58 -0.60 -0.18
C LEU A 4 -17.92 -1.32 1.15
N PRO A 5 -17.90 -0.66 2.33
CA PRO A 5 -18.38 -1.26 3.58
C PRO A 5 -19.78 -1.86 3.51
N SER A 6 -20.73 -1.21 2.82
CA SER A 6 -22.11 -1.70 2.70
C SER A 6 -22.25 -2.90 1.76
N GLN A 7 -21.31 -3.09 0.83
CA GLN A 7 -21.32 -4.21 -0.12
C GLN A 7 -20.75 -5.50 0.48
N HIS A 8 -19.98 -5.39 1.56
CA HIS A 8 -19.31 -6.50 2.22
C HIS A 8 -19.58 -6.47 3.73
N PRO A 9 -20.82 -6.71 4.19
CA PRO A 9 -21.20 -6.54 5.59
C PRO A 9 -20.47 -7.48 6.56
N ASN A 10 -19.92 -8.58 6.05
CA ASN A 10 -19.19 -9.59 6.82
C ASN A 10 -17.67 -9.36 6.81
N LEU A 11 -17.16 -8.40 6.03
CA LEU A 11 -15.74 -8.05 5.99
C LEU A 11 -15.48 -6.80 6.84
N ALA A 12 -14.33 -6.75 7.50
CA ALA A 12 -13.81 -5.49 7.98
C ALA A 12 -12.99 -4.84 6.86
N VAL A 13 -13.28 -3.59 6.54
CA VAL A 13 -12.69 -2.83 5.44
C VAL A 13 -12.16 -1.53 6.00
N HIS A 14 -10.89 -1.23 5.75
CA HIS A 14 -10.22 -0.05 6.29
C HIS A 14 -9.20 0.50 5.29
N LEU A 15 -9.31 1.77 4.95
CA LEU A 15 -8.34 2.52 4.15
C LEU A 15 -7.86 3.68 4.99
N ALA A 16 -6.55 3.75 5.20
CA ALA A 16 -5.93 4.83 5.96
C ALA A 16 -4.65 5.32 5.27
N ASP A 17 -4.24 6.53 5.59
CA ASP A 17 -2.92 7.05 5.20
C ASP A 17 -1.81 6.55 6.15
N ARG A 18 -0.55 6.95 5.87
CA ARG A 18 0.61 6.63 6.72
C ARG A 18 0.53 7.26 8.12
N ALA A 19 -0.21 8.36 8.29
CA ALA A 19 -0.47 8.96 9.60
C ALA A 19 -1.54 8.19 10.41
N ARG A 20 -2.14 7.15 9.83
CA ARG A 20 -3.25 6.34 10.36
C ARG A 20 -4.57 7.10 10.43
N THR A 21 -4.73 8.14 9.61
CA THR A 21 -6.00 8.83 9.42
C THR A 21 -6.92 7.95 8.57
N PRO A 22 -8.08 7.51 9.09
CA PRO A 22 -8.99 6.69 8.32
C PRO A 22 -9.73 7.52 7.26
N LEU A 23 -9.67 7.07 6.01
CA LEU A 23 -10.42 7.64 4.88
C LEU A 23 -11.72 6.86 4.64
N ILE A 24 -11.64 5.53 4.75
CA ILE A 24 -12.79 4.62 4.68
C ILE A 24 -12.63 3.62 5.81
N SER A 25 -13.67 3.40 6.59
CA SER A 25 -13.64 2.40 7.65
C SER A 25 -15.02 1.78 7.86
N SER A 26 -15.06 0.46 8.00
CA SER A 26 -16.25 -0.28 8.39
C SER A 26 -16.32 -0.52 9.91
N ALA A 27 -15.44 0.13 10.70
CA ALA A 27 -15.41 -0.03 12.14
C ALA A 27 -16.77 0.36 12.77
N ARG A 28 -17.34 -0.54 13.57
CA ARG A 28 -18.65 -0.34 14.23
C ARG A 28 -18.54 -0.03 15.72
N SER A 29 -17.32 -0.10 16.27
CA SER A 29 -17.03 0.19 17.67
C SER A 29 -15.66 0.83 17.82
N GLN A 30 -15.43 1.52 18.94
CA GLN A 30 -14.14 2.13 19.26
C GLN A 30 -13.03 1.07 19.38
N GLN A 31 -13.34 -0.09 19.95
CA GLN A 31 -12.40 -1.20 20.06
C GLN A 31 -11.98 -1.73 18.67
N GLN A 32 -12.92 -1.84 17.73
CA GLN A 32 -12.59 -2.27 16.37
C GLN A 32 -11.74 -1.22 15.64
N ALA A 33 -12.05 0.07 15.81
CA ALA A 33 -11.25 1.15 15.24
C ALA A 33 -9.81 1.14 15.77
N GLN A 34 -9.62 0.90 17.08
CA GLN A 34 -8.30 0.73 17.69
C GLN A 34 -7.56 -0.48 17.13
N ALA A 35 -8.22 -1.63 17.00
CA ALA A 35 -7.61 -2.84 16.43
C ALA A 35 -7.14 -2.62 14.98
N LEU A 36 -7.95 -1.96 14.15
CA LEU A 36 -7.58 -1.60 12.78
C LEU A 36 -6.41 -0.62 12.74
N SER A 37 -6.38 0.38 13.62
CA SER A 37 -5.26 1.32 13.74
C SER A 37 -3.96 0.60 14.13
N THR A 38 -4.02 -0.37 15.05
CA THR A 38 -2.87 -1.21 15.42
C THR A 38 -2.39 -2.07 14.26
N LEU A 39 -3.31 -2.67 13.48
CA LEU A 39 -2.96 -3.43 12.27
C LEU A 39 -2.32 -2.56 11.19
N THR A 40 -2.83 -1.35 10.99
CA THR A 40 -2.23 -0.35 10.09
C THR A 40 -0.80 -0.01 10.55
N HIS A 41 -0.61 0.25 11.84
CA HIS A 41 0.71 0.54 12.39
C HIS A 41 1.69 -0.63 12.21
N SER A 42 1.26 -1.87 12.50
CA SER A 42 2.06 -3.08 12.30
C SER A 42 2.47 -3.27 10.84
N ALA A 43 1.55 -3.06 9.89
CA ALA A 43 1.84 -3.15 8.47
C ALA A 43 2.89 -2.13 8.02
N LEU A 44 2.80 -0.88 8.49
CA LEU A 44 3.79 0.15 8.19
C LEU A 44 5.18 -0.21 8.74
N LEU A 45 5.25 -0.77 9.94
CA LEU A 45 6.52 -1.26 10.50
C LEU A 45 7.08 -2.44 9.69
N ALA A 46 6.23 -3.35 9.24
CA ALA A 46 6.65 -4.46 8.37
C ALA A 46 7.18 -3.94 7.03
N HIS A 47 6.53 -2.93 6.45
CA HIS A 47 6.99 -2.26 5.23
C HIS A 47 8.37 -1.61 5.41
N GLU A 48 8.54 -0.78 6.45
CA GLU A 48 9.83 -0.13 6.73
C GLU A 48 10.93 -1.15 7.02
N SER A 49 10.60 -2.25 7.71
CA SER A 49 11.56 -3.31 8.00
C SER A 49 12.02 -4.01 6.73
N ALA A 50 11.10 -4.34 5.82
CA ALA A 50 11.44 -4.95 4.54
C ALA A 50 12.33 -4.04 3.68
N MET A 51 12.03 -2.73 3.64
CA MET A 51 12.86 -1.73 2.96
C MET A 51 14.27 -1.67 3.57
N ARG A 52 14.40 -1.64 4.90
CA ARG A 52 15.70 -1.61 5.60
C ARG A 52 16.52 -2.89 5.38
N LEU A 53 15.84 -4.03 5.25
CA LEU A 53 16.49 -5.31 4.98
C LEU A 53 16.85 -5.50 3.50
N GLY A 54 16.53 -4.53 2.62
CA GLY A 54 16.81 -4.63 1.19
C GLY A 54 15.96 -5.70 0.48
N LEU A 55 14.78 -6.05 1.02
CA LEU A 55 13.86 -7.03 0.43
C LEU A 55 13.02 -6.45 -0.72
N GLY A 56 13.30 -5.20 -1.11
CA GLY A 56 12.54 -4.43 -2.07
C GLY A 56 11.30 -3.79 -1.46
N ASN A 57 10.48 -3.20 -2.32
CA ASN A 57 9.28 -2.46 -1.95
C ASN A 57 8.06 -3.38 -1.77
N PRO A 58 7.55 -3.58 -0.53
CA PRO A 58 6.46 -4.50 -0.27
C PRO A 58 5.15 -4.00 -0.85
N GLN A 59 4.53 -4.81 -1.71
CA GLN A 59 3.24 -4.46 -2.31
C GLN A 59 2.07 -4.87 -1.42
N ARG A 60 2.15 -6.06 -0.80
CA ARG A 60 1.03 -6.68 -0.07
C ARG A 60 1.51 -7.55 1.08
N ILE A 61 0.70 -7.61 2.13
CA ILE A 61 0.83 -8.57 3.23
C ILE A 61 -0.46 -9.40 3.25
N ILE A 62 -0.31 -10.72 3.23
CA ILE A 62 -1.42 -11.67 3.33
C ILE A 62 -1.15 -12.59 4.50
N VAL A 63 -2.12 -12.71 5.40
CA VAL A 63 -2.05 -13.65 6.54
C VAL A 63 -3.25 -14.57 6.45
N GLU A 64 -2.97 -15.87 6.34
CA GLU A 64 -3.97 -16.92 6.34
C GLU A 64 -3.76 -17.77 7.60
N HIS A 65 -4.76 -17.84 8.48
CA HIS A 65 -4.69 -18.70 9.65
C HIS A 65 -5.14 -20.13 9.28
N SER A 66 -4.50 -21.14 9.88
CA SER A 66 -4.96 -22.52 9.80
C SER A 66 -6.37 -22.68 10.40
N SER A 67 -7.00 -23.84 10.21
CA SER A 67 -8.29 -24.21 10.84
C SER A 67 -9.46 -23.26 10.53
N ASN A 68 -9.59 -22.81 9.28
CA ASN A 68 -10.63 -21.87 8.84
C ASN A 68 -10.64 -20.55 9.65
N GLY A 69 -9.48 -20.12 10.14
CA GLY A 69 -9.32 -18.89 10.90
C GLY A 69 -9.44 -17.62 10.03
N PRO A 70 -9.20 -16.45 10.63
CA PRO A 70 -9.32 -15.18 9.93
C PRO A 70 -8.33 -15.07 8.77
N PHE A 71 -8.73 -14.30 7.77
CA PHE A 71 -7.92 -13.97 6.61
C PHE A 71 -7.68 -12.46 6.56
N LEU A 72 -6.41 -12.04 6.48
CA LEU A 72 -6.01 -10.65 6.38
C LEU A 72 -5.40 -10.40 5.00
N PHE A 73 -5.85 -9.33 4.34
CA PHE A 73 -5.26 -8.81 3.12
C PHE A 73 -4.96 -7.33 3.29
N GLN A 74 -3.68 -6.98 3.21
CA GLN A 74 -3.21 -5.61 3.24
C GLN A 74 -2.48 -5.28 1.94
N SER A 75 -2.75 -4.11 1.39
CA SER A 75 -2.10 -3.60 0.18
C SER A 75 -1.59 -2.19 0.42
N PHE A 76 -0.30 -1.98 0.16
CA PHE A 76 0.30 -0.66 0.11
C PHE A 76 -0.04 -0.03 -1.23
N ILE A 77 -0.53 1.21 -1.20
CA ILE A 77 -0.98 1.95 -2.37
C ILE A 77 -0.08 3.17 -2.49
N GLU A 78 0.89 3.05 -3.37
CA GLU A 78 1.81 4.14 -3.69
C GLU A 78 1.19 5.11 -4.69
N THR A 79 1.76 6.31 -4.71
CA THR A 79 1.48 7.27 -5.76
C THR A 79 2.02 6.77 -7.09
N ALA A 80 1.43 7.27 -8.18
CA ALA A 80 1.94 6.98 -9.52
C ALA A 80 3.41 7.45 -9.70
N ALA A 81 3.81 8.53 -9.03
CA ALA A 81 5.18 9.07 -9.07
C ALA A 81 6.18 8.11 -8.40
N ALA A 82 5.89 7.64 -7.18
CA ALA A 82 6.74 6.67 -6.47
C ALA A 82 6.87 5.33 -7.21
N GLN A 83 5.82 4.90 -7.92
CA GLN A 83 5.90 3.71 -8.76
C GLN A 83 6.87 3.90 -9.95
N GLN A 84 6.88 5.05 -10.61
CA GLN A 84 7.77 5.31 -11.75
C GLN A 84 9.26 5.31 -11.34
N ASP A 85 9.59 5.88 -10.20
CA ASP A 85 10.97 5.92 -9.67
C ASP A 85 11.49 4.50 -9.35
N SER A 86 10.60 3.66 -8.81
CA SER A 86 10.88 2.23 -8.56
C SER A 86 11.24 1.46 -9.83
N PHE A 87 10.53 1.71 -10.94
CA PHE A 87 10.80 1.07 -12.23
C PHE A 87 12.06 1.61 -12.92
N GLN A 88 12.34 2.90 -12.80
CA GLN A 88 13.55 3.52 -13.36
C GLN A 88 14.81 3.03 -12.65
N SER A 89 14.77 2.87 -11.33
CA SER A 89 15.86 2.32 -10.53
C SER A 89 16.23 0.87 -10.89
N MET A 90 15.27 0.06 -11.34
CA MET A 90 15.54 -1.29 -11.90
C MET A 90 16.15 -1.26 -13.31
N SER A 91 15.95 -0.17 -14.05
CA SER A 91 16.47 0.01 -15.42
C SER A 91 17.83 0.71 -15.49
N ALA A 92 18.43 1.07 -14.35
CA ALA A 92 19.81 1.53 -14.27
C ALA A 92 20.76 0.39 -14.67
N GLN A 93 20.90 0.22 -15.99
CA GLN A 93 21.80 -0.71 -16.63
C GLN A 93 23.23 -0.38 -16.20
N VAL A 94 23.95 -1.38 -15.70
CA VAL A 94 25.41 -1.37 -15.59
C VAL A 94 25.97 -1.11 -17.00
N LYS A 95 26.31 0.14 -17.29
CA LYS A 95 26.98 0.51 -18.54
C LYS A 95 28.43 0.05 -18.41
N MET A 96 28.74 -1.13 -18.94
CA MET A 96 30.13 -1.58 -19.03
C MET A 96 30.88 -0.66 -20.00
N ASN A 97 31.89 0.03 -19.49
CA ASN A 97 32.86 0.71 -20.34
C ASN A 97 33.75 -0.34 -21.04
N PRO A 98 34.21 -0.08 -22.27
CA PRO A 98 35.06 -1.01 -23.02
C PRO A 98 36.41 -1.33 -22.33
N ASP A 99 36.83 -0.54 -21.34
CA ASP A 99 38.07 -0.73 -20.56
C ASP A 99 37.92 -1.66 -19.35
N GLY A 100 36.80 -2.39 -19.21
CA GLY A 100 36.61 -3.38 -18.14
C GLY A 100 36.52 -2.81 -16.72
N THR A 101 36.43 -1.47 -16.59
CA THR A 101 36.30 -0.79 -15.31
C THR A 101 34.84 -0.44 -15.04
N SER A 102 34.29 -1.02 -13.97
CA SER A 102 32.97 -0.66 -13.45
C SER A 102 33.10 0.64 -12.68
N LYS A 103 32.72 1.77 -13.28
CA LYS A 103 32.54 3.02 -12.53
C LYS A 103 31.12 2.99 -11.97
N ILE A 104 30.99 2.91 -10.65
CA ILE A 104 29.72 3.24 -9.99
C ILE A 104 29.58 4.75 -10.19
N GLU A 105 28.85 5.15 -11.24
CA GLU A 105 28.32 6.51 -11.30
C GLU A 105 27.26 6.60 -10.21
N GLN A 106 27.74 6.96 -9.02
CA GLN A 106 26.90 7.48 -7.97
C GLN A 106 26.40 8.82 -8.49
N SER A 107 25.29 8.78 -9.24
CA SER A 107 24.52 9.96 -9.56
C SER A 107 24.25 10.66 -8.24
N ALA A 108 24.92 11.81 -8.10
CA ALA A 108 24.81 12.68 -6.95
C ALA A 108 23.34 13.01 -6.71
N GLU A 109 22.97 12.95 -5.43
CA GLU A 109 21.94 13.74 -4.78
C GLU A 109 20.63 13.88 -5.57
N THR A 110 19.66 13.03 -5.23
CA THR A 110 18.24 13.37 -5.42
C THR A 110 18.05 14.84 -5.02
N PRO A 111 17.48 15.70 -5.87
CA PRO A 111 17.02 16.99 -5.38
C PRO A 111 16.08 16.66 -4.21
N ILE A 112 16.41 17.15 -3.02
CA ILE A 112 15.45 17.22 -1.93
C ILE A 112 14.48 18.34 -2.33
N ASP A 113 13.70 18.13 -3.39
CA ASP A 113 12.55 18.96 -3.69
C ASP A 113 11.39 18.43 -2.86
N GLY A 114 11.47 18.71 -1.56
CA GLY A 114 10.32 18.60 -0.67
C GLY A 114 9.29 19.63 -1.13
N GLY A 115 8.31 19.18 -1.89
CA GLY A 115 7.44 20.07 -2.68
C GLY A 115 5.95 19.74 -2.71
N ILE A 116 5.37 19.30 -1.58
CA ILE A 116 3.96 19.50 -1.16
C ILE A 116 2.82 18.79 -1.95
N ASP A 117 3.02 18.33 -3.18
CA ASP A 117 1.90 17.86 -4.03
C ASP A 117 1.89 16.34 -4.32
N GLU A 118 2.69 15.55 -3.59
CA GLU A 118 2.63 14.09 -3.69
C GLU A 118 1.61 13.53 -2.69
N ALA A 119 0.58 12.87 -3.22
CA ALA A 119 -0.42 12.18 -2.40
C ALA A 119 0.24 11.22 -1.40
N PRO A 120 -0.20 11.15 -0.13
CA PRO A 120 0.39 10.20 0.80
C PRO A 120 0.14 8.76 0.35
N MET A 121 1.10 7.86 0.63
CA MET A 121 0.88 6.42 0.53
C MET A 121 -0.31 6.01 1.38
N LEU A 122 -1.19 5.19 0.81
CA LEU A 122 -2.35 4.64 1.51
C LEU A 122 -2.16 3.15 1.82
N LEU A 123 -2.83 2.67 2.85
CA LEU A 123 -2.91 1.27 3.22
C LEU A 123 -4.36 0.80 3.16
N SER A 124 -4.63 -0.12 2.23
CA SER A 124 -5.87 -0.90 2.19
C SER A 124 -5.73 -2.10 3.11
N THR A 125 -6.66 -2.29 4.03
CA THR A 125 -6.77 -3.44 4.93
C THR A 125 -8.16 -4.06 4.81
N VAL A 126 -8.22 -5.35 4.52
CA VAL A 126 -9.45 -6.14 4.50
C VAL A 126 -9.27 -7.39 5.38
N ILE A 127 -10.24 -7.64 6.24
CA ILE A 127 -10.26 -8.81 7.13
C ILE A 127 -11.53 -9.60 6.88
N ALA A 128 -11.36 -10.89 6.61
CA ALA A 128 -12.43 -11.87 6.58
C ALA A 128 -12.42 -12.68 7.89
N PRO A 129 -13.59 -13.00 8.45
CA PRO A 129 -13.70 -13.76 9.71
C PRO A 129 -13.26 -15.21 9.56
N ALA A 130 -13.30 -15.75 8.34
CA ALA A 130 -12.96 -17.13 8.01
C ALA A 130 -12.27 -17.21 6.64
N SER A 131 -11.45 -18.25 6.46
CA SER A 131 -10.67 -18.45 5.24
C SER A 131 -11.52 -18.71 3.99
N GLU A 132 -12.75 -19.20 4.14
CA GLU A 132 -13.70 -19.37 3.04
C GLU A 132 -14.06 -18.05 2.33
N SER A 133 -14.04 -16.94 3.08
CA SER A 133 -14.28 -15.60 2.54
C SER A 133 -13.01 -14.96 1.97
N ALA A 134 -11.88 -15.68 1.90
CA ALA A 134 -10.60 -15.12 1.41
C ALA A 134 -10.70 -14.60 -0.03
N LEU A 135 -11.42 -15.28 -0.91
CA LEU A 135 -11.62 -14.81 -2.28
C LEU A 135 -12.42 -13.49 -2.32
N GLU A 136 -13.45 -13.38 -1.49
CA GLU A 136 -14.23 -12.16 -1.34
C GLU A 136 -13.37 -11.03 -0.78
N ALA A 137 -12.58 -11.31 0.26
CA ALA A 137 -11.65 -10.36 0.87
C ALA A 137 -10.59 -9.86 -0.11
N LYS A 138 -10.01 -10.75 -0.94
CA LYS A 138 -9.07 -10.36 -2.01
C LYS A 138 -9.75 -9.46 -3.04
N ARG A 139 -10.98 -9.77 -3.47
CA ARG A 139 -11.75 -8.93 -4.42
C ARG A 139 -12.08 -7.56 -3.82
N ALA A 140 -12.53 -7.52 -2.57
CA ALA A 140 -12.79 -6.29 -1.84
C ALA A 140 -11.51 -5.46 -1.68
N GLY A 141 -10.38 -6.11 -1.37
CA GLY A 141 -9.07 -5.46 -1.25
C GLY A 141 -8.61 -4.82 -2.56
N VAL A 142 -8.72 -5.52 -3.69
CA VAL A 142 -8.42 -4.96 -5.03
C VAL A 142 -9.34 -3.77 -5.36
N ARG A 143 -10.62 -3.84 -4.98
CA ARG A 143 -11.55 -2.74 -5.18
C ARG A 143 -11.20 -1.54 -4.31
N LEU A 144 -10.83 -1.77 -3.05
CA LEU A 144 -10.37 -0.72 -2.14
C LEU A 144 -9.07 -0.08 -2.63
N GLU A 145 -8.16 -0.87 -3.22
CA GLU A 145 -6.93 -0.37 -3.86
C GLU A 145 -7.26 0.64 -4.97
N ARG A 146 -8.19 0.30 -5.87
CA ARG A 146 -8.64 1.22 -6.93
C ARG A 146 -9.26 2.49 -6.36
N ILE A 147 -10.06 2.38 -5.30
CA ILE A 147 -10.64 3.55 -4.64
C ILE A 147 -9.53 4.44 -4.05
N GLY A 148 -8.52 3.85 -3.40
CA GLY A 148 -7.37 4.58 -2.89
C GLY A 148 -6.62 5.33 -3.99
N LYS A 149 -6.38 4.69 -5.15
CA LYS A 149 -5.75 5.33 -6.31
C LYS A 149 -6.56 6.51 -6.85
N VAL A 150 -7.89 6.39 -6.91
CA VAL A 150 -8.77 7.51 -7.29
C VAL A 150 -8.67 8.66 -6.28
N ILE A 151 -8.63 8.37 -4.98
CA ILE A 151 -8.45 9.39 -3.94
C ILE A 151 -7.10 10.10 -4.12
N GLN A 152 -6.01 9.35 -4.30
CA GLN A 152 -4.68 9.93 -4.53
C GLN A 152 -4.62 10.77 -5.80
N SER A 153 -5.26 10.33 -6.89
CA SER A 153 -5.33 11.09 -8.15
C SER A 153 -6.07 12.42 -7.95
N SER A 154 -7.13 12.43 -7.15
CA SER A 154 -7.87 13.66 -6.83
C SER A 154 -7.07 14.66 -5.99
N TRP A 155 -6.10 14.20 -5.19
CA TRP A 155 -5.23 15.08 -4.40
C TRP A 155 -4.12 15.74 -5.23
N THR A 156 -3.68 15.09 -6.30
CA THR A 156 -2.57 15.57 -7.16
C THR A 156 -3.05 16.31 -8.40
N GLY A 157 -4.36 16.58 -8.52
CA GLY A 157 -4.95 17.21 -9.71
C GLY A 157 -4.86 16.36 -10.99
N SER A 158 -4.46 15.09 -10.88
CA SER A 158 -4.32 14.15 -12.00
C SER A 158 -5.67 13.52 -12.35
N ASP A 159 -6.66 14.34 -12.72
CA ASP A 159 -7.96 13.84 -13.16
C ASP A 159 -7.84 13.36 -14.61
N SER A 160 -7.52 12.08 -14.80
CA SER A 160 -7.57 11.42 -16.11
C SER A 160 -9.03 11.12 -16.45
N GLY A 161 -9.70 12.09 -17.06
CA GLY A 161 -11.00 11.91 -17.73
C GLY A 161 -10.92 11.00 -18.94
#